data_AF-A0AAN8IIX9-F1
#
_entry.id   AF-A0AAN8IIX9-F1
#
_cell.length_a   1.000
_cell.length_b   1.000
_cell.length_c   1.000
_cell.angle_alpha   90.00
_cell.angle_beta   90.00
_cell.angle_gamma   90.00
#
_symmetry.space_group_name_H-M   'P 1'
#
loop_
_entity.id
_entity.type
_entity.pdbx_description
1 polymer ?
#
loop_
_entity_poly.entity_id
_entity_poly.type
_entity_poly.pdbx_seq_one_letter_code
_entity_poly.pdbx_strand_id
1 'polypeptide(L)'
;RFCDLKGTFQVADTCADVAELDKYDSLVQLAFAHNSYVTQLESMGYRVGYVMAERVSKDAPKLLTELEVVKFICKEFWSAMFGKQVDNLRTNHQGVYVVQDNKFCTLRSLAEGQQFVREAGA
;
A
#
# COMPACT_ATOMS: atom_id res chain seq x y z
N ARG A 1 -8.04 -21.38 12.95
CA ARG A 1 -6.70 -21.68 13.48
C ARG A 1 -5.88 -20.41 13.33
N PHE A 2 -5.88 -19.57 14.37
CA PHE A 2 -4.93 -18.47 14.49
C PHE A 2 -3.59 -19.12 14.80
N CYS A 3 -2.73 -19.26 13.78
CA CYS A 3 -1.40 -19.82 13.98
C CYS A 3 -0.50 -18.76 14.61
N ASP A 4 0.08 -19.15 15.74
CA ASP A 4 1.25 -18.60 16.43
C ASP A 4 2.05 -17.55 15.66
N LEU A 5 2.02 -16.31 16.17
CA LEU A 5 2.72 -15.14 15.64
C LEU A 5 4.08 -14.92 16.33
N LYS A 6 4.77 -15.97 16.78
CA LYS A 6 6.08 -15.85 17.46
C LYS A 6 7.29 -15.88 16.53
N GLY A 7 7.08 -15.69 15.22
CA GLY A 7 8.15 -15.59 14.22
C GLY A 7 7.84 -14.53 13.17
N THR A 8 7.45 -13.33 13.60
CA THR A 8 7.14 -12.21 12.70
C THR A 8 8.42 -11.71 12.05
N PHE A 9 8.67 -12.16 10.82
CA PHE A 9 9.48 -11.43 9.86
C PHE A 9 8.86 -10.04 9.68
N GLN A 10 9.62 -8.99 9.95
CA GLN A 10 9.14 -7.61 9.85
C GLN A 10 9.62 -6.99 8.53
N VAL A 11 8.87 -6.05 7.95
CA VAL A 11 9.35 -5.23 6.80
C VAL A 11 10.74 -4.63 7.07
N ALA A 12 11.04 -4.37 8.34
CA ALA A 12 12.34 -3.92 8.84
C ALA A 12 13.52 -4.79 8.36
N ASP A 13 13.34 -6.11 8.29
CA ASP A 13 14.39 -7.05 7.85
C ASP A 13 14.74 -6.88 6.37
N THR A 14 13.81 -6.35 5.57
CA THR A 14 13.94 -6.17 4.12
C THR A 14 14.30 -4.73 3.72
N CYS A 15 13.90 -3.72 4.52
CA CYS A 15 13.94 -2.31 4.10
C CYS A 15 14.79 -1.35 4.95
N ALA A 16 15.04 -1.58 6.25
CA ALA A 16 16.00 -0.86 7.14
C ALA A 16 15.66 -1.10 8.63
N ASP A 17 16.60 -0.76 9.52
CA ASP A 17 16.59 -0.93 10.99
C ASP A 17 15.23 -0.66 11.68
N VAL A 18 14.81 -1.60 12.54
CA VAL A 18 13.53 -1.63 13.26
C VAL A 18 13.28 -0.34 14.05
N ALA A 19 14.34 0.29 14.58
CA ALA A 19 14.22 1.46 15.46
C ALA A 19 13.74 2.75 14.74
N GLU A 20 13.95 2.88 13.43
CA GLU A 20 13.44 4.02 12.66
C GLU A 20 11.94 3.87 12.38
N LEU A 21 11.44 2.64 12.18
CA LEU A 21 10.02 2.38 11.85
C LEU A 21 9.05 2.78 12.97
N ASP A 22 9.39 2.53 14.24
CA ASP A 22 8.54 2.90 15.39
C ASP A 22 8.33 4.42 15.50
N LYS A 23 9.33 5.22 15.13
CA LYS A 23 9.23 6.69 15.10
C LYS A 23 8.25 7.17 14.03
N TYR A 24 8.21 6.51 12.88
CA TYR A 24 7.28 6.84 11.81
C TYR A 24 5.84 6.44 12.16
N ASP A 25 5.61 5.40 12.97
CA ASP A 25 4.26 4.99 13.39
C ASP A 25 3.51 6.12 14.09
N SER A 26 4.16 6.81 15.02
CA SER A 26 3.58 7.96 15.73
C SER A 26 3.22 9.12 14.78
N LEU A 27 4.05 9.37 13.76
CA LEU A 27 3.79 10.40 12.75
C LEU A 27 2.64 10.01 11.82
N VAL A 28 2.54 8.74 11.46
CA VAL A 28 1.44 8.19 10.65
C VAL A 28 0.11 8.31 11.41
N GLN A 29 0.10 7.96 12.70
CA GLN A 29 -1.08 8.13 13.55
C GLN A 29 -1.52 9.60 13.63
N LEU A 30 -0.56 10.53 13.75
CA LEU A 30 -0.85 11.96 13.76
C LEU A 30 -1.38 12.46 12.41
N ALA A 31 -0.82 11.97 11.28
CA ALA A 31 -1.26 12.34 9.94
C ALA A 31 -2.72 11.95 9.67
N PHE A 32 -3.18 10.84 10.25
CA PHE A 32 -4.56 10.37 10.12
C PHE A 32 -5.50 10.86 11.23
N ALA A 33 -5.03 11.71 12.15
CA ALA A 33 -5.83 12.19 13.28
C ALA A 33 -7.00 13.09 12.88
N HIS A 34 -6.98 13.66 11.67
CA HIS A 34 -8.12 14.42 11.15
C HIS A 34 -9.30 13.47 10.87
N ASN A 35 -10.52 13.83 11.30
CA ASN A 35 -11.72 13.01 11.12
C ASN A 35 -12.41 13.27 9.77
N SER A 36 -11.68 13.08 8.67
CA SER A 36 -12.21 13.13 7.30
C SER A 36 -12.43 11.71 6.77
N TYR A 37 -13.37 11.53 5.85
CA TYR A 37 -13.54 10.25 5.16
C TYR A 37 -12.29 9.82 4.39
N VAL A 38 -11.51 10.79 3.90
CA VAL A 38 -10.24 10.54 3.20
C VAL A 38 -9.20 9.96 4.15
N THR A 39 -8.99 10.58 5.31
CA THR A 39 -7.99 10.15 6.30
C THR A 39 -8.39 8.82 6.96
N GLN A 40 -9.68 8.56 7.13
CA GLN A 40 -10.16 7.24 7.56
C GLN A 40 -9.81 6.15 6.53
N LEU A 41 -10.03 6.43 5.23
CA LEU A 41 -9.69 5.50 4.16
C LEU A 41 -8.16 5.28 4.07
N GLU A 42 -7.37 6.34 4.23
CA GLU A 42 -5.91 6.26 4.27
C GLU A 42 -5.41 5.43 5.46
N SER A 43 -5.98 5.60 6.65
CA SER A 43 -5.64 4.78 7.83
C SER A 43 -5.96 3.30 7.62
N MET A 44 -7.13 2.99 7.05
CA MET A 44 -7.49 1.62 6.69
C MET A 44 -6.52 1.04 5.64
N GLY A 45 -6.22 1.81 4.60
CA GLY A 45 -5.28 1.44 3.54
C GLY A 45 -3.88 1.20 4.06
N TYR A 46 -3.39 2.05 4.96
CA TYR A 46 -2.09 1.91 5.62
C TYR A 46 -1.99 0.59 6.38
N ARG A 47 -2.97 0.30 7.25
CA ARG A 47 -2.95 -0.93 8.07
C ARG A 47 -2.98 -2.20 7.22
N VAL A 48 -3.84 -2.25 6.21
CA VAL A 48 -3.92 -3.41 5.31
C VAL A 48 -2.66 -3.51 4.47
N GLY A 49 -2.20 -2.39 3.90
CA GLY A 49 -0.99 -2.32 3.08
C GLY A 49 0.25 -2.76 3.83
N TYR A 50 0.42 -2.33 5.09
CA TYR A 50 1.54 -2.71 5.94
C TYR A 50 1.62 -4.23 6.12
N VAL A 51 0.53 -4.85 6.60
CA VAL A 51 0.50 -6.31 6.85
C VAL A 51 0.71 -7.10 5.56
N MET A 52 0.16 -6.64 4.44
CA MET A 52 0.36 -7.30 3.15
C MET A 52 1.79 -7.13 2.64
N ALA A 53 2.37 -5.94 2.79
CA ALA A 53 3.74 -5.67 2.36
C ALA A 53 4.74 -6.54 3.12
N GLU A 54 4.57 -6.71 4.44
CA GLU A 54 5.36 -7.65 5.25
C GLU A 54 5.28 -9.08 4.73
N ARG A 55 4.08 -9.53 4.35
CA ARG A 55 3.92 -10.90 3.85
C ARG A 55 4.53 -11.10 2.48
N VAL A 56 4.38 -10.12 1.58
CA VAL A 56 4.88 -10.25 0.20
C VAL A 56 6.38 -9.99 0.12
N SER A 57 6.94 -9.14 0.99
CA SER A 57 8.38 -8.85 0.99
C SER A 57 9.22 -9.93 1.65
N LYS A 58 8.59 -10.94 2.27
CA LYS A 58 9.30 -11.98 3.03
C LYS A 58 10.42 -12.67 2.25
N ASP A 59 10.15 -12.98 0.99
CA ASP A 59 11.11 -13.65 0.10
C ASP A 59 11.73 -12.68 -0.92
N ALA A 60 11.48 -11.37 -0.76
CA ALA A 60 12.02 -10.36 -1.65
C ALA A 60 13.50 -10.09 -1.33
N PRO A 61 14.33 -9.79 -2.36
CA PRO A 61 15.64 -9.21 -2.14
C PRO A 61 15.53 -7.93 -1.31
N LYS A 62 16.61 -7.59 -0.58
CA LYS A 62 16.68 -6.34 0.18
C LYS A 62 16.35 -5.15 -0.72
N LEU A 63 15.43 -4.32 -0.28
CA LEU A 63 14.96 -3.15 -1.03
C LEU A 63 15.77 -1.94 -0.58
N LEU A 64 16.99 -1.83 -1.10
CA LEU A 64 17.97 -0.84 -0.62
C LEU A 64 17.82 0.51 -1.31
N THR A 65 17.28 0.51 -2.53
CA THR A 65 17.09 1.72 -3.32
C THR A 65 15.61 1.99 -3.55
N GLU A 66 15.26 3.28 -3.69
CA GLU A 66 13.90 3.71 -4.03
C GLU A 66 13.40 3.02 -5.31
N LEU A 67 14.26 2.85 -6.31
CA LEU A 67 13.92 2.18 -7.56
C LEU A 67 13.57 0.69 -7.35
N GLU A 68 14.25 0.00 -6.43
CA GLU A 68 13.93 -1.39 -6.06
C GLU A 68 12.59 -1.47 -5.34
N VAL A 69 12.31 -0.54 -4.41
CA VAL A 69 11.01 -0.44 -3.73
C VAL A 69 9.89 -0.25 -4.76
N VAL A 70 10.04 0.69 -5.70
CA VAL A 70 9.02 0.95 -6.73
C VAL A 70 8.82 -0.27 -7.64
N LYS A 71 9.89 -0.96 -8.02
CA LYS A 71 9.79 -2.21 -8.81
C LYS A 71 9.06 -3.31 -8.05
N PHE A 72 9.37 -3.50 -6.77
CA PHE A 72 8.69 -4.45 -5.91
C PHE A 72 7.20 -4.14 -5.82
N ILE A 73 6.84 -2.87 -5.60
CA ILE A 73 5.43 -2.45 -5.56
C ILE A 73 4.72 -2.78 -6.88
N CYS A 74 5.31 -2.40 -8.02
CA CYS A 74 4.65 -2.50 -9.31
C CYS A 74 4.51 -3.94 -9.84
N LYS A 75 5.41 -4.85 -9.41
CA LYS A 75 5.47 -6.22 -9.91
C LYS A 75 5.01 -7.22 -8.87
N GLU A 76 5.76 -7.37 -7.79
CA GLU A 76 5.56 -8.43 -6.81
C GLU A 76 4.31 -8.14 -5.96
N PHE A 77 4.26 -6.96 -5.34
CA PHE A 77 3.15 -6.58 -4.46
C PHE A 77 1.83 -6.50 -5.23
N TRP A 78 1.80 -5.79 -6.36
CA TRP A 78 0.56 -5.64 -7.14
C TRP A 78 0.05 -6.98 -7.66
N SER A 79 0.95 -7.84 -8.14
CA SER A 79 0.55 -9.18 -8.62
C SER A 79 0.03 -10.07 -7.50
N ALA A 80 0.66 -10.03 -6.32
CA ALA A 80 0.20 -10.80 -5.16
C ALA A 80 -1.20 -10.34 -4.68
N MET A 81 -1.47 -9.04 -4.71
CA MET A 81 -2.72 -8.46 -4.22
C MET A 81 -3.88 -8.55 -5.22
N PHE A 82 -3.61 -8.31 -6.50
CA PHE A 82 -4.64 -8.10 -7.53
C PHE A 82 -4.57 -9.08 -8.69
N GLY A 83 -3.62 -10.03 -8.67
CA GLY A 83 -3.43 -11.01 -9.73
C GLY A 83 -2.94 -10.40 -11.05
N LYS A 84 -2.42 -9.17 -11.02
CA LYS A 84 -1.89 -8.46 -12.19
C LYS A 84 -0.79 -7.48 -11.80
N GLN A 85 0.08 -7.15 -12.76
CA GLN A 85 1.02 -6.05 -12.62
C GLN A 85 0.31 -4.69 -12.74
N VAL A 86 0.97 -3.64 -12.27
CA VAL A 86 0.54 -2.25 -12.50
C VAL A 86 0.44 -1.98 -14.00
N ASP A 87 -0.60 -1.26 -14.43
CA ASP A 87 -0.84 -1.00 -15.86
C ASP A 87 0.13 0.06 -16.42
N ASN A 88 0.47 1.08 -15.62
CA ASN A 88 1.45 2.09 -16.01
C ASN A 88 2.21 2.65 -14.82
N LEU A 89 3.53 2.85 -14.99
CA LEU A 89 4.40 3.57 -14.07
C LEU A 89 5.02 4.74 -14.82
N ARG A 90 4.78 5.97 -14.35
CA ARG A 90 5.47 7.17 -14.84
C ARG A 90 6.44 7.66 -13.79
N THR A 91 7.60 8.13 -14.22
CA THR A 91 8.61 8.72 -13.34
C THR A 91 8.96 10.13 -13.81
N ASN A 92 9.37 10.98 -12.89
CA ASN A 92 9.94 12.28 -13.19
C ASN A 92 11.38 12.36 -12.69
N HIS A 93 12.19 13.23 -13.30
CA HIS A 93 13.58 13.50 -12.89
C HIS A 93 13.72 14.04 -11.45
N GLN A 94 12.61 14.46 -10.85
CA GLN A 94 12.53 14.92 -9.45
C GLN A 94 12.24 13.80 -8.44
N GLY A 95 12.26 12.52 -8.86
CA GLY A 95 11.96 11.40 -7.95
C GLY A 95 10.47 11.21 -7.67
N VAL A 96 9.60 11.69 -8.56
CA VAL A 96 8.14 11.46 -8.44
C VAL A 96 7.75 10.24 -9.26
N TYR A 97 7.02 9.31 -8.64
CA TYR A 97 6.51 8.09 -9.26
C TYR A 97 4.98 8.12 -9.26
N VAL A 98 4.39 7.82 -10.42
CA VAL A 98 2.93 7.74 -10.59
C VAL A 98 2.57 6.34 -11.04
N VAL A 99 1.91 5.60 -10.15
CA VAL A 99 1.41 4.25 -10.37
C VAL A 99 -0.04 4.33 -10.79
N GLN A 100 -0.40 3.73 -11.92
CA GLN A 100 -1.76 3.75 -12.45
C GLN A 100 -2.29 2.34 -12.67
N ASP A 101 -3.48 2.10 -12.14
CA ASP A 101 -4.29 0.90 -12.36
C ASP A 101 -5.63 1.32 -12.97
N ASN A 102 -5.89 0.90 -14.21
CA ASN A 102 -7.07 1.28 -14.98
C ASN A 102 -8.30 0.41 -14.68
N LYS A 103 -8.11 -0.72 -13.99
CA LYS A 103 -9.14 -1.75 -13.78
C LYS A 103 -9.09 -2.28 -12.36
N PHE A 104 -9.01 -1.36 -11.40
CA PHE A 104 -8.84 -1.68 -9.99
C PHE A 104 -10.03 -2.49 -9.46
N CYS A 105 -9.82 -3.78 -9.23
CA CYS A 105 -10.91 -4.73 -8.98
C CYS A 105 -11.63 -4.46 -7.66
N THR A 106 -10.92 -3.99 -6.64
CA THR A 106 -11.46 -3.73 -5.29
C THR A 106 -12.56 -2.66 -5.28
N LEU A 107 -12.43 -1.64 -6.13
CA LEU A 107 -13.40 -0.54 -6.20
C LEU A 107 -14.35 -0.63 -7.39
N ARG A 108 -14.19 -1.64 -8.26
CA ARG A 108 -15.05 -1.81 -9.44
C ARG A 108 -16.52 -1.91 -9.06
N SER A 109 -16.84 -2.78 -8.09
CA SER A 109 -18.21 -2.95 -7.62
C SER A 109 -18.77 -1.71 -6.92
N LEU A 110 -17.90 -0.85 -6.38
CA LEU A 110 -18.30 0.42 -5.76
C LEU A 110 -18.62 1.47 -6.83
N ALA A 111 -17.78 1.57 -7.86
CA ALA A 111 -17.95 2.50 -8.98
C ALA A 111 -19.18 2.17 -9.85
N GLU A 112 -19.53 0.88 -9.95
CA GLU A 112 -20.69 0.40 -10.71
C GLU A 112 -22.01 0.51 -9.91
N GLY A 113 -21.95 0.83 -8.61
CA GLY A 113 -23.13 1.02 -7.78
C GLY A 113 -23.89 2.31 -8.12
N GLN A 114 -25.19 2.19 -8.44
CA GLN A 114 -26.06 3.35 -8.74
C GLN A 114 -26.27 4.32 -7.56
N GLN A 115 -25.77 3.97 -6.36
CA GLN A 115 -26.02 4.70 -5.13
C GLN A 115 -25.32 6.07 -5.08
N PHE A 116 -24.18 6.23 -5.77
CA PHE A 116 -23.41 7.48 -5.78
C PHE A 116 -23.72 8.41 -6.98
N VAL A 117 -24.42 7.89 -8.00
CA VAL A 117 -24.76 8.67 -9.21
C VAL A 117 -25.84 9.72 -8.92
N ARG A 118 -26.68 9.52 -7.89
CA ARG A 118 -27.77 10.45 -7.55
C ARG A 118 -27.33 11.67 -6.72
N GLU A 119 -26.18 11.60 -6.04
CA GLU A 119 -25.71 12.66 -5.15
C GLU A 119 -24.62 13.56 -5.78
N ALA A 120 -24.03 13.15 -6.91
CA ALA A 120 -22.94 13.87 -7.57
C ALA A 120 -23.41 14.96 -8.58
N GLY A 121 -24.70 15.31 -8.61
CA GLY A 121 -25.24 16.43 -9.38
C GLY A 121 -25.60 16.08 -10.83
N ALA A 122 -26.91 16.12 -11.11
CA ALA A 122 -27.46 16.43 -12.42
C ALA A 122 -27.58 17.95 -12.58
#